data_AF-A0A356EQ76-F1
#
_entry.id   AF-A0A356EQ76-F1
#
_cell.length_a   1.000
_cell.length_b   1.000
_cell.length_c   1.000
_cell.angle_alpha   90.00
_cell.angle_beta   90.00
_cell.angle_gamma   90.00
#
_symmetry.space_group_name_H-M   'P 1'
#
loop_
_entity.id
_entity.type
_entity.pdbx_description
1 polymer ?
#
loop_
_entity_poly.entity_id
_entity_poly.type
_entity_poly.pdbx_seq_one_letter_code
_entity_poly.pdbx_strand_id
1 'polypeptide(L)'
;MMLAAIAWFLTFGISEARSSNRDLGPVMPLVLQHDSPPKAASMQKRVYRIMQEQARYLLTLVRPWEDDSQVALMTKSISGEHGIRPNTGMIEGLAFLYRFGPYDDKLVGRSREELLREVIVPMMGYCVATHCTGDRATSDGKPWGDAWQSAHWAQMLGMAAWWLWDDLPGNLRTGVRRVVAHEADRIANAEPPHQLRRDTKAEENAWNSQILAIAPLLMPDDPRRDGWERAFRKWALSAFLRRSDERSPTVVDGRPVAEQFTGANILEDYTLENHGFVHPDYMTTYSLTVGCSLHHALTGRQPPEALLYNVSNVFENLKWFSLPDGGFVYPNGQDWELFRNPMWCYKHIL
;
A
#
# COMPACT_ATOMS: atom_id res chain seq x y z
N MET A 1 5.25 -4.54 0.19
CA MET A 1 5.81 -3.41 0.99
C MET A 1 6.98 -2.69 0.33
N MET A 2 7.99 -3.38 -0.24
CA MET A 2 9.08 -2.69 -0.96
C MET A 2 8.58 -1.76 -2.10
N LEU A 3 7.46 -2.13 -2.73
CA LEU A 3 6.87 -1.44 -3.88
C LEU A 3 6.22 -0.07 -3.58
N ALA A 4 5.52 0.07 -2.44
CA ALA A 4 4.80 1.31 -2.11
C ALA A 4 5.72 2.46 -1.73
N ALA A 5 6.81 2.18 -1.01
CA ALA A 5 7.83 3.19 -0.68
C ALA A 5 8.71 3.55 -1.90
N ILE A 6 8.93 2.58 -2.80
CA ILE A 6 9.56 2.81 -4.10
C ILE A 6 8.69 3.72 -4.99
N ALA A 7 7.36 3.56 -4.96
CA ALA A 7 6.44 4.46 -5.67
C ALA A 7 6.53 5.92 -5.19
N TRP A 8 6.83 6.16 -3.90
CA TRP A 8 7.05 7.50 -3.35
C TRP A 8 8.27 8.20 -3.97
N PHE A 9 9.34 7.45 -4.25
CA PHE A 9 10.53 7.97 -4.93
C PHE A 9 10.38 8.09 -6.43
N LEU A 10 9.61 7.20 -7.04
CA LEU A 10 9.54 7.06 -8.49
C LEU A 10 8.48 7.96 -9.14
N THR A 11 7.55 8.53 -8.40
CA THR A 11 6.45 9.32 -8.98
C THR A 11 6.75 10.80 -9.15
N PHE A 12 7.79 11.32 -8.50
CA PHE A 12 8.42 12.56 -8.93
C PHE A 12 9.26 12.26 -10.20
N GLY A 13 8.98 12.95 -11.31
CA GLY A 13 9.85 13.00 -12.50
C GLY A 13 10.16 11.70 -13.24
N ILE A 14 9.26 10.72 -13.22
CA ILE A 14 9.19 9.79 -14.36
C ILE A 14 8.69 10.58 -15.58
N SER A 15 9.62 10.87 -16.49
CA SER A 15 9.37 11.64 -17.72
C SER A 15 8.49 10.89 -18.74
N GLU A 16 8.24 9.60 -18.51
CA GLU A 16 7.52 8.71 -19.42
C GLU A 16 6.45 7.92 -18.65
N ALA A 17 5.22 8.40 -18.73
CA ALA A 17 4.04 7.60 -18.41
C ALA A 17 3.12 7.60 -19.62
N ARG A 18 2.42 6.48 -19.83
CA ARG A 18 1.42 6.42 -20.91
C ARG A 18 0.35 7.47 -20.66
N SER A 19 -0.01 8.26 -21.67
CA SER A 19 -1.08 9.25 -21.55
C SER A 19 -2.40 8.56 -21.20
N SER A 20 -3.05 8.96 -20.10
CA SER A 20 -4.48 8.69 -19.90
C SER A 20 -5.28 9.84 -20.51
N ASN A 21 -6.45 9.55 -21.07
CA ASN A 21 -7.33 10.59 -21.62
C ASN A 21 -7.80 11.50 -20.48
N ARG A 22 -7.72 12.82 -20.64
CA ARG A 22 -7.87 13.83 -19.57
C ARG A 22 -9.30 14.27 -19.27
N ASP A 23 -10.30 13.67 -19.91
CA ASP A 23 -11.71 13.94 -19.59
C ASP A 23 -12.11 13.17 -18.34
N LEU A 24 -12.95 13.78 -17.48
CA LEU A 24 -13.47 13.23 -16.22
C LEU A 24 -13.77 11.73 -16.34
N GLY A 25 -12.78 10.92 -15.99
CA GLY A 25 -12.80 9.50 -16.24
C GLY A 25 -13.65 8.78 -15.21
N PRO A 26 -13.98 7.50 -15.45
CA PRO A 26 -14.65 6.66 -14.45
C PRO A 26 -13.87 6.55 -13.12
N VAL A 27 -12.57 6.89 -13.10
CA VAL A 27 -11.69 6.91 -11.92
C VAL A 27 -11.06 8.30 -11.79
N MET A 28 -10.53 8.65 -10.60
CA MET A 28 -9.79 9.90 -10.42
C MET A 28 -8.61 9.99 -11.41
N PRO A 29 -8.41 11.14 -12.06
CA PRO A 29 -7.34 11.28 -13.05
C PRO A 29 -5.96 11.24 -12.39
N LEU A 30 -5.00 10.64 -13.10
CA LEU A 30 -3.60 10.62 -12.71
C LEU A 30 -2.89 11.88 -13.21
N VAL A 31 -2.49 12.75 -12.28
CA VAL A 31 -1.73 13.98 -12.52
C VAL A 31 -0.27 13.72 -12.18
N LEU A 32 0.58 13.61 -13.20
CA LEU A 32 2.02 13.37 -13.02
C LEU A 32 2.77 14.70 -12.95
N GLN A 33 3.70 14.77 -12.01
CA GLN A 33 4.58 15.92 -11.86
C GLN A 33 5.81 15.71 -12.73
N HIS A 34 6.09 16.67 -13.61
CA HIS A 34 7.12 16.54 -14.64
C HIS A 34 8.55 16.77 -14.13
N ASP A 35 8.73 17.39 -12.96
CA ASP A 35 10.04 17.82 -12.48
C ASP A 35 10.51 17.00 -11.27
N SER A 36 11.48 16.11 -11.51
CA SER A 36 12.29 15.52 -10.45
C SER A 36 13.43 16.46 -10.05
N PRO A 37 13.71 16.65 -8.75
CA PRO A 37 14.98 17.22 -8.33
C PRO A 37 16.14 16.42 -8.94
N PRO A 38 17.21 17.06 -9.47
CA PRO A 38 18.33 16.35 -10.11
C PRO A 38 18.97 15.27 -9.23
N LYS A 39 18.95 15.45 -7.90
CA LYS A 39 19.45 14.47 -6.92
C LYS A 39 18.58 13.19 -6.84
N ALA A 40 17.29 13.28 -7.18
CA ALA A 40 16.38 12.13 -7.18
C ALA A 40 16.48 11.29 -8.46
N ALA A 41 16.84 11.90 -9.60
CA ALA A 41 16.84 11.24 -10.90
C ALA A 41 17.78 10.01 -10.99
N SER A 42 18.96 10.06 -10.37
CA SER A 42 19.90 8.92 -10.36
C SER A 42 19.37 7.77 -9.51
N MET A 43 18.77 8.07 -8.35
CA MET A 43 18.14 7.10 -7.49
C MET A 43 16.93 6.45 -8.19
N GLN A 44 16.09 7.25 -8.84
CA GLN A 44 14.93 6.77 -9.58
C GLN A 44 15.32 5.76 -10.66
N LYS A 45 16.34 6.08 -11.47
CA LYS A 45 16.86 5.15 -12.47
C LYS A 45 17.34 3.84 -11.85
N ARG A 46 18.06 3.90 -10.72
CA ARG A 46 18.57 2.71 -10.03
C ARG A 46 17.44 1.87 -9.45
N VAL A 47 16.48 2.49 -8.78
CA VAL A 47 15.33 1.80 -8.18
C VAL A 47 14.46 1.18 -9.27
N TYR A 48 14.15 1.91 -10.34
CA TYR A 48 13.38 1.39 -11.47
C TYR A 48 14.07 0.19 -12.13
N ARG A 49 15.40 0.24 -12.30
CA ARG A 49 16.17 -0.91 -12.80
C ARG A 49 16.10 -2.12 -11.86
N ILE A 50 16.27 -1.92 -10.55
CA ILE A 50 16.14 -3.00 -9.55
C ILE A 50 14.75 -3.63 -9.63
N MET A 51 13.70 -2.82 -9.80
CA MET A 51 12.34 -3.32 -9.95
C MET A 51 12.18 -4.21 -11.20
N GLN A 52 12.79 -3.84 -12.33
CA GLN A 52 12.78 -4.67 -13.55
C GLN A 52 13.54 -5.99 -13.37
N GLU A 53 14.71 -5.95 -12.73
CA GLU A 53 15.51 -7.14 -12.41
C GLU A 53 14.75 -8.08 -11.46
N GLN A 54 14.06 -7.51 -10.46
CA GLN A 54 13.21 -8.28 -9.55
C GLN A 54 12.00 -8.88 -10.27
N ALA A 55 11.34 -8.12 -11.15
CA ALA A 55 10.22 -8.62 -11.94
C ALA A 55 10.64 -9.81 -12.81
N ARG A 56 11.82 -9.76 -13.45
CA ARG A 56 12.36 -10.89 -14.23
C ARG A 56 12.40 -12.17 -13.40
N TYR A 57 12.88 -12.10 -12.16
CA TYR A 57 12.88 -13.26 -11.26
C TYR A 57 11.47 -13.69 -10.86
N LEU A 58 10.63 -12.77 -10.38
CA LEU A 58 9.27 -13.09 -9.90
C LEU A 58 8.38 -13.67 -11.00
N LEU A 59 8.57 -13.26 -12.25
CA LEU A 59 7.87 -13.83 -13.40
C LEU A 59 8.13 -15.33 -13.59
N THR A 60 9.28 -15.86 -13.15
CA THR A 60 9.58 -17.30 -13.18
C THR A 60 8.74 -18.12 -12.20
N LEU A 61 8.11 -17.46 -11.23
CA LEU A 61 7.31 -18.08 -10.19
C LEU A 61 5.82 -18.14 -10.54
N VAL A 62 5.36 -17.35 -11.52
CA VAL A 62 3.96 -17.28 -11.96
C VAL A 62 3.60 -18.52 -12.76
N ARG A 63 2.45 -19.12 -12.43
CA ARG A 63 1.93 -20.34 -13.07
C ARG A 63 0.43 -20.19 -13.30
N PRO A 64 -0.14 -20.83 -14.32
CA PRO A 64 -1.59 -20.99 -14.43
C PRO A 64 -2.12 -21.64 -13.15
N TRP A 65 -3.31 -21.23 -12.72
CA TRP A 65 -3.98 -21.87 -11.59
C TRP A 65 -4.39 -23.29 -11.95
N GLU A 66 -4.13 -24.26 -11.07
CA GLU A 66 -4.44 -25.68 -11.29
C GLU A 66 -5.93 -25.92 -11.61
N ASP A 67 -6.83 -25.16 -10.98
CA ASP A 67 -8.28 -25.29 -11.16
C ASP A 67 -8.82 -24.48 -12.36
N ASP A 68 -8.02 -23.59 -12.94
CA ASP A 68 -8.37 -22.82 -14.14
C ASP A 68 -7.14 -22.17 -14.78
N SER A 69 -6.77 -22.68 -15.95
CA SER A 69 -5.60 -22.21 -16.70
C SER A 69 -5.73 -20.82 -17.31
N GLN A 70 -6.92 -20.19 -17.26
CA GLN A 70 -7.14 -18.83 -17.74
C GLN A 70 -6.69 -17.75 -16.74
N VAL A 71 -6.51 -18.11 -15.47
CA VAL A 71 -5.98 -17.22 -14.44
C VAL A 71 -4.66 -17.75 -13.90
N ALA A 72 -3.89 -16.88 -13.24
CA ALA A 72 -2.54 -17.21 -12.81
C ALA A 72 -2.26 -16.73 -11.39
N LEU A 73 -1.26 -17.33 -10.75
CA LEU A 73 -0.78 -16.95 -9.42
C LEU A 73 0.68 -17.38 -9.25
N MET A 74 1.35 -16.79 -8.27
CA MET A 74 2.74 -17.07 -7.91
C MET A 74 2.88 -18.04 -6.72
N THR A 75 1.78 -18.25 -5.98
CA THR A 75 1.77 -19.00 -4.72
C THR A 75 0.94 -20.28 -4.87
N LYS A 76 0.86 -21.07 -3.78
CA LYS A 76 -0.27 -22.00 -3.65
C LYS A 76 -1.58 -21.21 -3.56
N SER A 77 -2.65 -21.79 -4.08
CA SER A 77 -4.00 -21.23 -4.00
C SER A 77 -4.59 -21.53 -2.62
N ILE A 78 -4.46 -20.56 -1.71
CA ILE A 78 -4.99 -20.59 -0.35
C ILE A 78 -5.55 -19.21 0.02
N SER A 79 -6.56 -19.16 0.87
CA SER A 79 -7.33 -17.96 1.24
C SER A 79 -6.59 -16.99 2.19
N GLY A 80 -5.52 -17.45 2.82
CA GLY A 80 -4.76 -16.71 3.83
C GLY A 80 -3.66 -15.79 3.28
N GLU A 81 -2.95 -15.15 4.20
CA GLU A 81 -1.91 -14.16 3.92
C GLU A 81 -0.86 -14.65 2.92
N HIS A 82 -0.31 -15.85 3.13
CA HIS A 82 0.71 -16.42 2.25
C HIS A 82 0.21 -16.79 0.85
N GLY A 83 -1.11 -16.86 0.64
CA GLY A 83 -1.73 -17.13 -0.66
C GLY A 83 -2.20 -15.88 -1.40
N ILE A 84 -2.52 -14.79 -0.71
CA ILE A 84 -3.12 -13.60 -1.36
C ILE A 84 -2.16 -12.41 -1.37
N ARG A 85 -1.46 -12.14 -0.26
CA ARG A 85 -0.57 -10.97 -0.13
C ARG A 85 0.55 -10.97 -1.19
N PRO A 86 1.25 -12.09 -1.48
CA PRO A 86 2.30 -12.08 -2.49
C PRO A 86 1.77 -11.84 -3.89
N ASN A 87 0.57 -12.35 -4.23
CA ASN A 87 -0.03 -12.16 -5.54
C ASN A 87 -0.46 -10.70 -5.76
N THR A 88 -1.16 -10.11 -4.80
CA THR A 88 -1.59 -8.70 -4.87
C THR A 88 -0.40 -7.74 -4.87
N GLY A 89 0.66 -8.01 -4.09
CA GLY A 89 1.90 -7.24 -4.15
C GLY A 89 2.65 -7.37 -5.47
N MET A 90 2.69 -8.58 -6.06
CA MET A 90 3.27 -8.80 -7.39
C MET A 90 2.49 -8.02 -8.46
N ILE A 91 1.15 -8.06 -8.42
CA ILE A 91 0.28 -7.31 -9.32
C ILE A 91 0.57 -5.80 -9.25
N GLU A 92 0.65 -5.22 -8.04
CA GLU A 92 0.98 -3.80 -7.85
C GLU A 92 2.34 -3.44 -8.46
N GLY A 93 3.36 -4.29 -8.26
CA GLY A 93 4.69 -4.03 -8.80
C GLY A 93 4.80 -4.13 -10.31
N LEU A 94 4.12 -5.11 -10.90
CA LEU A 94 4.06 -5.22 -12.36
C LEU A 94 3.23 -4.09 -12.97
N ALA A 95 2.14 -3.67 -12.32
CA ALA A 95 1.33 -2.53 -12.75
C ALA A 95 2.16 -1.24 -12.74
N PHE A 96 3.00 -1.05 -11.72
CA PHE A 96 3.94 0.06 -11.66
C PHE A 96 4.91 0.06 -12.87
N LEU A 97 5.57 -1.08 -13.14
CA LEU A 97 6.49 -1.19 -14.28
C LEU A 97 5.79 -1.00 -15.62
N TYR A 98 4.56 -1.52 -15.76
CA TYR A 98 3.75 -1.35 -16.96
C TYR A 98 3.36 0.11 -17.20
N ARG A 99 3.02 0.85 -16.13
CA ARG A 99 2.50 2.22 -16.26
C ARG A 99 3.60 3.27 -16.40
N PHE A 100 4.71 3.09 -15.70
CA PHE A 100 5.70 4.13 -15.47
C PHE A 100 7.09 3.74 -15.96
N GLY A 101 7.94 4.74 -16.20
CA GLY A 101 9.39 4.63 -16.38
C GLY A 101 9.81 4.04 -17.73
N PRO A 102 11.11 4.02 -18.04
CA PRO A 102 11.63 3.48 -19.29
C PRO A 102 11.79 1.95 -19.22
N TYR A 103 10.68 1.23 -19.36
CA TYR A 103 10.64 -0.24 -19.35
C TYR A 103 11.52 -0.84 -20.46
N ASP A 104 12.30 -1.86 -20.10
CA ASP A 104 13.20 -2.61 -20.96
C ASP A 104 12.70 -4.05 -21.08
N ASP A 105 12.11 -4.35 -22.24
CA ASP A 105 11.57 -5.67 -22.58
C ASP A 105 12.62 -6.79 -22.43
N LYS A 106 13.89 -6.51 -22.73
CA LYS A 106 14.97 -7.51 -22.66
C LYS A 106 15.36 -7.80 -21.21
N LEU A 107 15.34 -6.78 -20.37
CA LEU A 107 15.65 -6.91 -18.95
C LEU A 107 14.57 -7.68 -18.22
N VAL A 108 13.30 -7.31 -18.43
CA VAL A 108 12.15 -7.99 -17.81
C VAL A 108 11.89 -9.36 -18.46
N GLY A 109 12.24 -9.53 -19.73
CA GLY A 109 12.10 -10.77 -20.49
C GLY A 109 10.76 -10.93 -21.21
N ARG A 110 10.00 -9.84 -21.35
CA ARG A 110 8.73 -9.75 -22.10
C ARG A 110 8.36 -8.30 -22.37
N SER A 111 7.60 -8.03 -23.41
CA SER A 111 7.02 -6.71 -23.71
C SER A 111 6.04 -6.25 -22.62
N ARG A 112 5.74 -4.95 -22.57
CA ARG A 112 4.70 -4.41 -21.67
C ARG A 112 3.33 -5.01 -21.96
N GLU A 113 3.00 -5.19 -23.23
CA GLU A 113 1.72 -5.73 -23.66
C GLU A 113 1.55 -7.19 -23.22
N GLU A 114 2.58 -8.01 -23.37
CA GLU A 114 2.61 -9.39 -22.87
C GLU A 114 2.55 -9.41 -21.33
N LEU A 115 3.26 -8.50 -20.64
CA LEU A 115 3.20 -8.38 -19.19
C LEU A 115 1.76 -8.13 -18.70
N LEU A 116 1.04 -7.20 -19.35
CA LEU A 116 -0.35 -6.93 -19.00
C LEU A 116 -1.26 -8.12 -19.31
N ARG A 117 -1.24 -8.60 -20.56
CA ARG A 117 -2.22 -9.58 -21.07
C ARG A 117 -2.02 -10.98 -20.52
N GLU A 118 -0.78 -11.42 -20.35
CA GLU A 118 -0.46 -12.82 -20.00
C GLU A 118 -0.15 -13.00 -18.52
N VAL A 119 0.08 -11.93 -17.77
CA VAL A 119 0.45 -12.01 -16.34
C VAL A 119 -0.48 -11.20 -15.48
N ILE A 120 -0.50 -9.87 -15.63
CA ILE A 120 -1.23 -9.00 -14.72
C ILE A 120 -2.74 -9.30 -14.75
N VAL A 121 -3.34 -9.34 -15.95
CA VAL A 121 -4.77 -9.61 -16.13
C VAL A 121 -5.17 -10.99 -15.57
N PRO A 122 -4.49 -12.10 -15.91
CA PRO A 122 -4.74 -13.41 -15.30
C PRO A 122 -4.60 -13.43 -13.78
N MET A 123 -3.58 -12.76 -13.22
CA MET A 123 -3.38 -12.70 -11.77
C MET A 123 -4.46 -11.88 -11.06
N MET A 124 -4.86 -10.74 -11.63
CA MET A 124 -6.00 -9.96 -11.13
C MET A 124 -7.29 -10.77 -11.22
N GLY A 125 -7.47 -11.55 -12.29
CA GLY A 125 -8.58 -12.47 -12.46
C GLY A 125 -8.69 -13.48 -11.31
N TYR A 126 -7.58 -14.13 -10.94
CA TYR A 126 -7.53 -15.02 -9.79
C TYR A 126 -7.94 -14.31 -8.49
N CYS A 127 -7.35 -13.15 -8.19
CA CYS A 127 -7.66 -12.41 -6.96
C CYS A 127 -9.13 -11.96 -6.90
N VAL A 128 -9.68 -11.46 -8.02
CA VAL A 128 -11.08 -11.01 -8.09
C VAL A 128 -12.06 -12.17 -7.97
N ALA A 129 -11.80 -13.29 -8.66
CA ALA A 129 -12.69 -14.45 -8.66
C ALA A 129 -12.74 -15.14 -7.30
N THR A 130 -11.61 -15.18 -6.58
CA THR A 130 -11.47 -15.91 -5.31
C THR A 130 -11.78 -15.08 -4.05
N HIS A 131 -12.11 -13.80 -4.19
CA HIS A 131 -12.56 -12.96 -3.07
C HIS A 131 -13.97 -13.38 -2.60
N CYS A 132 -14.37 -13.04 -1.38
CA CYS A 132 -15.69 -13.38 -0.82
C CYS A 132 -16.87 -12.72 -1.57
N THR A 133 -16.59 -11.68 -2.36
CA THR A 133 -17.54 -11.08 -3.31
C THR A 133 -17.41 -11.62 -4.74
N GLY A 134 -16.48 -12.55 -4.97
CA GLY A 134 -16.30 -13.29 -6.21
C GLY A 134 -17.23 -14.49 -6.29
N ASP A 135 -16.97 -15.35 -7.27
CA ASP A 135 -17.78 -16.52 -7.61
C ASP A 135 -17.03 -17.85 -7.40
N ARG A 136 -15.77 -17.79 -6.94
CA ARG A 136 -14.93 -18.97 -6.72
C ARG A 136 -14.29 -18.94 -5.34
N ALA A 137 -13.96 -20.12 -4.84
CA ALA A 137 -13.07 -20.29 -3.71
C ALA A 137 -11.62 -20.45 -4.19
N THR A 138 -10.65 -20.25 -3.30
CA THR A 138 -9.29 -20.75 -3.53
C THR A 138 -9.26 -22.28 -3.42
N SER A 139 -8.15 -22.92 -3.77
CA SER A 139 -8.05 -24.40 -3.76
C SER A 139 -8.07 -25.01 -2.35
N ASP A 140 -8.02 -24.20 -1.29
CA ASP A 140 -8.30 -24.64 0.09
C ASP A 140 -9.80 -24.73 0.43
N GLY A 141 -10.68 -24.46 -0.55
CA GLY A 141 -12.13 -24.49 -0.41
C GLY A 141 -12.76 -23.24 0.21
N LYS A 142 -11.97 -22.19 0.49
CA LYS A 142 -12.46 -20.93 1.05
C LYS A 142 -12.15 -19.74 0.14
N PRO A 143 -13.04 -18.73 0.06
CA PRO A 143 -12.68 -17.44 -0.51
C PRO A 143 -11.75 -16.67 0.44
N TRP A 144 -11.01 -15.71 -0.09
CA TRP A 144 -10.32 -14.70 0.72
C TRP A 144 -11.18 -13.44 0.87
N GLY A 145 -10.82 -12.53 1.77
CA GLY A 145 -11.64 -11.37 2.13
C GLY A 145 -12.15 -11.50 3.57
N ASP A 146 -12.52 -10.40 4.20
CA ASP A 146 -12.93 -10.33 5.62
C ASP A 146 -11.88 -10.86 6.63
N ALA A 147 -10.69 -11.25 6.16
CA ALA A 147 -9.57 -11.66 6.99
C ALA A 147 -8.92 -10.43 7.63
N TRP A 148 -8.18 -10.64 8.73
CA TRP A 148 -7.53 -9.54 9.47
C TRP A 148 -6.76 -8.60 8.51
N GLN A 149 -5.96 -9.15 7.59
CA GLN A 149 -5.13 -8.38 6.64
C GLN A 149 -5.69 -8.14 5.23
N SER A 150 -6.92 -8.58 4.97
CA SER A 150 -7.52 -8.57 3.62
C SER A 150 -7.61 -7.17 3.00
N ALA A 151 -7.89 -6.13 3.78
CA ALA A 151 -7.98 -4.75 3.30
C ALA A 151 -6.65 -4.25 2.68
N HIS A 152 -5.49 -4.63 3.24
CA HIS A 152 -4.20 -4.27 2.65
C HIS A 152 -3.95 -5.01 1.35
N TRP A 153 -4.36 -6.27 1.23
CA TRP A 153 -4.23 -7.02 -0.02
C TRP A 153 -5.13 -6.42 -1.12
N ALA A 154 -6.35 -6.07 -0.76
CA ALA A 154 -7.29 -5.38 -1.64
C ALA A 154 -6.79 -3.98 -2.05
N GLN A 155 -6.07 -3.27 -1.18
CA GLN A 155 -5.51 -1.96 -1.54
C GLN A 155 -4.51 -2.10 -2.69
N MET A 156 -3.58 -3.08 -2.60
CA MET A 156 -2.57 -3.29 -3.64
C MET A 156 -3.22 -3.66 -4.99
N LEU A 157 -4.29 -4.47 -4.95
CA LEU A 157 -5.10 -4.77 -6.14
C LEU A 157 -5.79 -3.51 -6.71
N GLY A 158 -6.34 -2.67 -5.84
CA GLY A 158 -7.01 -1.43 -6.23
C GLY A 158 -6.05 -0.38 -6.80
N MET A 159 -4.88 -0.22 -6.20
CA MET A 159 -3.80 0.64 -6.69
C MET A 159 -3.35 0.22 -8.09
N ALA A 160 -3.10 -1.08 -8.29
CA ALA A 160 -2.76 -1.62 -9.59
C ALA A 160 -3.86 -1.32 -10.62
N ALA A 161 -5.13 -1.50 -10.25
CA ALA A 161 -6.24 -1.21 -11.13
C ALA A 161 -6.36 0.27 -11.49
N TRP A 162 -6.06 1.17 -10.56
CA TRP A 162 -6.07 2.60 -10.83
C TRP A 162 -5.01 3.00 -11.86
N TRP A 163 -3.78 2.47 -11.75
CA TRP A 163 -2.71 2.71 -12.72
C TRP A 163 -2.97 2.10 -14.10
N LEU A 164 -3.66 0.96 -14.14
CA LEU A 164 -3.93 0.20 -15.36
C LEU A 164 -5.30 0.50 -15.96
N TRP A 165 -6.09 1.39 -15.36
CA TRP A 165 -7.54 1.42 -15.54
C TRP A 165 -7.96 1.38 -17.01
N ASP A 166 -7.38 2.25 -17.83
CA ASP A 166 -7.69 2.39 -19.26
C ASP A 166 -7.39 1.13 -20.10
N ASP A 167 -6.46 0.28 -19.66
CA ASP A 167 -6.08 -0.95 -20.35
C ASP A 167 -6.73 -2.21 -19.76
N LEU A 168 -7.45 -2.10 -18.63
CA LEU A 168 -8.10 -3.25 -18.00
C LEU A 168 -9.39 -3.70 -18.73
N PRO A 169 -9.62 -5.02 -18.85
CA PRO A 169 -10.91 -5.57 -19.25
C PRO A 169 -12.07 -5.09 -18.36
N GLY A 170 -13.25 -4.87 -18.96
CA GLY A 170 -14.42 -4.33 -18.26
C GLY A 170 -14.90 -5.19 -17.08
N ASN A 171 -14.83 -6.51 -17.20
CA ASN A 171 -15.16 -7.44 -16.10
C ASN A 171 -14.21 -7.28 -14.91
N LEU A 172 -12.91 -7.10 -15.15
CA LEU A 172 -11.93 -6.84 -14.09
C LEU A 172 -12.13 -5.48 -13.45
N ARG A 173 -12.42 -4.42 -14.23
CA ARG A 173 -12.77 -3.11 -13.68
C ARG A 173 -13.93 -3.19 -12.68
N THR A 174 -15.01 -3.88 -13.05
CA THR A 174 -16.16 -4.11 -12.19
C THR A 174 -15.80 -4.97 -10.97
N GLY A 175 -15.04 -6.03 -11.17
CA GLY A 175 -14.61 -6.94 -10.11
C GLY A 175 -13.73 -6.26 -9.06
N VAL A 176 -12.72 -5.49 -9.47
CA VAL A 176 -11.84 -4.78 -8.53
C VAL A 176 -12.61 -3.73 -7.74
N ARG A 177 -13.50 -2.95 -8.38
CA ARG A 177 -14.37 -2.01 -7.65
C ARG A 177 -15.19 -2.71 -6.58
N ARG A 178 -15.77 -3.87 -6.90
CA ARG A 178 -16.55 -4.67 -5.94
C ARG A 178 -15.70 -5.13 -4.76
N VAL A 179 -14.49 -5.66 -5.01
CA VAL A 179 -13.55 -6.07 -3.95
C VAL A 179 -13.13 -4.89 -3.08
N VAL A 180 -12.71 -3.78 -3.70
CA VAL A 180 -12.25 -2.58 -2.97
C VAL A 180 -13.38 -1.94 -2.17
N ALA A 181 -14.57 -1.83 -2.73
CA ALA A 181 -15.73 -1.27 -2.02
C ALA A 181 -16.12 -2.12 -0.80
N HIS A 182 -16.09 -3.45 -0.93
CA HIS A 182 -16.40 -4.36 0.18
C HIS A 182 -15.43 -4.18 1.35
N GLU A 183 -14.13 -4.22 1.07
CA GLU A 183 -13.09 -4.05 2.10
C GLU A 183 -13.08 -2.63 2.67
N ALA A 184 -13.31 -1.60 1.84
CA ALA A 184 -13.43 -0.21 2.30
C ALA A 184 -14.63 -0.03 3.23
N ASP A 185 -15.81 -0.58 2.89
CA ASP A 185 -16.99 -0.52 3.76
C ASP A 185 -16.75 -1.26 5.08
N ARG A 186 -16.09 -2.42 5.04
CA ARG A 186 -15.74 -3.18 6.25
C ARG A 186 -14.89 -2.35 7.20
N ILE A 187 -13.84 -1.69 6.69
CA ILE A 187 -12.97 -0.85 7.52
C ILE A 187 -13.65 0.47 7.93
N ALA A 188 -14.43 1.09 7.05
CA ALA A 188 -15.12 2.35 7.34
C ALA A 188 -16.16 2.20 8.46
N ASN A 189 -16.78 1.02 8.57
CA ASN A 189 -17.76 0.69 9.61
C ASN A 189 -17.14 0.08 10.88
N ALA A 190 -15.81 -0.11 10.89
CA ALA A 190 -15.10 -0.63 12.05
C ALA A 190 -14.48 0.49 12.90
N GLU A 191 -14.22 0.17 14.17
CA GLU A 191 -13.48 1.04 15.08
C GLU A 191 -11.98 0.69 15.04
N PRO A 192 -11.08 1.68 14.92
CA PRO A 192 -9.65 1.43 15.03
C PRO A 192 -9.33 0.81 16.40
N PRO A 193 -8.67 -0.36 16.44
CA PRO A 193 -8.23 -0.94 17.70
C PRO A 193 -7.05 -0.15 18.28
N HIS A 194 -6.87 -0.27 19.59
CA HIS A 194 -5.83 0.42 20.34
C HIS A 194 -5.16 -0.48 21.34
N GLN A 195 -3.83 -0.52 21.29
CA GLN A 195 -3.03 -1.21 22.25
C GLN A 195 -1.67 -0.54 22.34
N LEU A 196 -1.21 -0.25 23.56
CA LEU A 196 0.02 0.52 23.76
C LEU A 196 1.25 -0.38 23.95
N ARG A 197 1.05 -1.55 24.57
CA ARG A 197 2.13 -2.46 24.97
C ARG A 197 1.97 -3.83 24.35
N ARG A 198 3.10 -4.50 24.15
CA ARG A 198 3.24 -5.84 23.56
C ARG A 198 2.84 -6.00 22.10
N ASP A 199 1.73 -5.41 21.67
CA ASP A 199 1.14 -5.67 20.36
C ASP A 199 0.39 -4.40 19.91
N THR A 200 1.14 -3.35 19.61
CA THR A 200 0.54 -2.08 19.19
C THR A 200 -0.34 -2.26 17.97
N LYS A 201 -1.42 -1.49 17.90
CA LYS A 201 -2.28 -1.46 16.71
C LYS A 201 -1.92 -0.38 15.71
N ALA A 202 -0.74 0.23 15.87
CA ALA A 202 -0.22 1.23 14.97
C ALA A 202 -0.12 0.72 13.53
N GLU A 203 0.46 -0.47 13.33
CA GLU A 203 0.64 -1.04 12.00
C GLU A 203 -0.73 -1.35 11.38
N GLU A 204 -1.58 -2.10 12.08
CA GLU A 204 -2.92 -2.47 11.63
C GLU A 204 -3.77 -1.27 11.25
N ASN A 205 -3.71 -0.19 12.04
CA ASN A 205 -4.45 1.02 11.72
C ASN A 205 -3.86 1.70 10.46
N ALA A 206 -2.53 1.71 10.32
CA ALA A 206 -1.85 2.30 9.19
C ALA A 206 -2.16 1.58 7.86
N TRP A 207 -2.03 0.25 7.76
CA TRP A 207 -2.37 -0.42 6.50
C TRP A 207 -3.88 -0.56 6.24
N ASN A 208 -4.73 -0.65 7.27
CA ASN A 208 -6.19 -0.60 7.06
C ASN A 208 -6.63 0.77 6.52
N SER A 209 -5.95 1.86 6.86
CA SER A 209 -6.27 3.17 6.28
C SER A 209 -6.10 3.22 4.75
N GLN A 210 -5.24 2.37 4.17
CA GLN A 210 -4.89 2.44 2.75
C GLN A 210 -6.07 2.09 1.83
N ILE A 211 -6.90 1.10 2.19
CA ILE A 211 -8.06 0.74 1.35
C ILE A 211 -9.05 1.91 1.24
N LEU A 212 -9.19 2.70 2.31
CA LEU A 212 -10.04 3.89 2.37
C LEU A 212 -9.49 5.04 1.52
N ALA A 213 -8.17 5.09 1.31
CA ALA A 213 -7.53 6.04 0.41
C ALA A 213 -7.69 5.65 -1.07
N ILE A 214 -7.71 4.34 -1.37
CA ILE A 214 -7.83 3.81 -2.75
C ILE A 214 -9.28 3.82 -3.25
N ALA A 215 -10.27 3.56 -2.39
CA ALA A 215 -11.66 3.47 -2.83
C ALA A 215 -12.16 4.75 -3.56
N PRO A 216 -11.92 5.98 -3.07
CA PRO A 216 -12.25 7.21 -3.80
C PRO A 216 -11.51 7.36 -5.14
N LEU A 217 -10.31 6.80 -5.29
CA LEU A 217 -9.58 6.86 -6.57
C LEU A 217 -10.32 6.07 -7.64
N LEU A 218 -10.80 4.87 -7.31
CA LEU A 218 -11.50 4.00 -8.26
C LEU A 218 -12.98 4.35 -8.45
N MET A 219 -13.56 5.06 -7.48
CA MET A 219 -15.00 5.31 -7.38
C MET A 219 -15.25 6.75 -6.90
N PRO A 220 -14.84 7.78 -7.67
CA PRO A 220 -14.91 9.19 -7.25
C PRO A 220 -16.33 9.73 -7.06
N ASP A 221 -17.32 9.12 -7.72
CA ASP A 221 -18.74 9.52 -7.70
C ASP A 221 -19.61 8.56 -6.87
N ASP A 222 -19.02 7.61 -6.15
CA ASP A 222 -19.78 6.68 -5.30
C ASP A 222 -20.35 7.40 -4.08
N PRO A 223 -21.63 7.21 -3.73
CA PRO A 223 -22.27 7.89 -2.60
C PRO A 223 -21.61 7.60 -1.24
N ARG A 224 -20.83 6.51 -1.12
CA ARG A 224 -20.09 6.15 0.09
C ARG A 224 -18.76 6.90 0.24
N ARG A 225 -18.30 7.60 -0.79
CA ARG A 225 -16.99 8.28 -0.83
C ARG A 225 -16.74 9.15 0.40
N ASP A 226 -17.68 10.00 0.78
CA ASP A 226 -17.50 10.89 1.93
C ASP A 226 -17.33 10.10 3.23
N GLY A 227 -17.99 8.95 3.35
CA GLY A 227 -17.81 8.01 4.45
C GLY A 227 -16.39 7.43 4.48
N TRP A 228 -15.90 6.95 3.33
CA TRP A 228 -14.54 6.44 3.20
C TRP A 228 -13.48 7.51 3.50
N GLU A 229 -13.62 8.72 2.98
CA GLU A 229 -12.67 9.82 3.22
C GLU A 229 -12.68 10.28 4.70
N ARG A 230 -13.82 10.25 5.39
CA ARG A 230 -13.87 10.51 6.85
C ARG A 230 -13.21 9.38 7.63
N ALA A 231 -13.51 8.13 7.29
CA ALA A 231 -12.90 6.98 7.92
C ALA A 231 -11.38 6.96 7.69
N PHE A 232 -10.91 7.34 6.50
CA PHE A 232 -9.49 7.39 6.17
C PHE A 232 -8.72 8.28 7.14
N ARG A 233 -9.20 9.51 7.37
CA ARG A 233 -8.62 10.45 8.35
C ARG A 233 -8.61 9.88 9.76
N LYS A 234 -9.73 9.27 10.19
CA LYS A 234 -9.84 8.62 11.50
C LYS A 234 -8.80 7.50 11.67
N TRP A 235 -8.74 6.56 10.73
CA TRP A 235 -7.83 5.42 10.77
C TRP A 235 -6.36 5.84 10.69
N ALA A 236 -6.02 6.76 9.78
CA ALA A 236 -4.66 7.28 9.65
C ALA A 236 -4.19 8.01 10.92
N LEU A 237 -5.02 8.89 11.49
CA LEU A 237 -4.69 9.59 12.74
C LEU A 237 -4.50 8.59 13.89
N SER A 238 -5.39 7.61 14.01
CA SER A 238 -5.40 6.62 15.10
C SER A 238 -4.13 5.77 15.20
N ALA A 239 -3.37 5.63 14.11
CA ALA A 239 -2.17 4.80 14.06
C ALA A 239 -1.05 5.32 14.97
N PHE A 240 -0.95 6.65 15.16
CA PHE A 240 0.18 7.28 15.86
C PHE A 240 -0.24 8.22 16.99
N LEU A 241 -1.41 7.98 17.61
CA LEU A 241 -1.85 8.71 18.81
C LEU A 241 -1.11 8.24 20.07
N ARG A 242 -0.76 9.20 20.93
CA ARG A 242 -0.25 9.01 22.31
C ARG A 242 -1.35 9.22 23.32
N ARG A 243 -1.13 8.82 24.58
CA ARG A 243 -2.14 9.03 25.63
C ARG A 243 -2.35 10.50 25.94
N SER A 244 -1.31 11.33 25.88
CA SER A 244 -1.42 12.78 26.01
C SER A 244 -2.27 13.46 24.92
N ASP A 245 -2.45 12.81 23.77
CA ASP A 245 -3.26 13.36 22.67
C ASP A 245 -4.76 13.41 23.01
N GLU A 246 -5.22 12.66 24.03
CA GLU A 246 -6.59 12.75 24.59
C GLU A 246 -6.98 14.17 25.01
N ARG A 247 -6.00 15.02 25.32
CA ARG A 247 -6.19 16.40 25.76
C ARG A 247 -5.54 17.42 24.83
N SER A 248 -5.08 16.99 23.65
CA SER A 248 -4.34 17.85 22.72
C SER A 248 -5.30 18.86 22.06
N PRO A 249 -5.08 20.18 22.23
CA PRO A 249 -5.85 21.20 21.54
C PRO A 249 -5.37 21.43 20.10
N THR A 250 -4.31 20.75 19.66
CA THR A 250 -3.79 20.84 18.29
C THR A 250 -4.90 20.52 17.31
N VAL A 251 -5.05 21.34 16.28
CA VAL A 251 -6.05 21.13 15.23
C VAL A 251 -5.41 20.29 14.12
N VAL A 252 -6.10 19.21 13.73
CA VAL A 252 -5.74 18.33 12.61
C VAL A 252 -6.99 18.09 11.77
N ASP A 253 -6.90 18.33 10.47
CA ASP A 253 -8.02 18.25 9.52
C ASP A 253 -9.23 19.09 9.97
N GLY A 254 -8.94 20.27 10.54
CA GLY A 254 -9.94 21.24 10.98
C GLY A 254 -10.63 20.94 12.31
N ARG A 255 -10.20 19.90 13.05
CA ARG A 255 -10.76 19.56 14.37
C ARG A 255 -9.66 19.36 15.43
N PRO A 256 -9.89 19.70 16.71
CA PRO A 256 -8.95 19.38 17.78
C PRO A 256 -8.67 17.87 17.86
N VAL A 257 -7.43 17.47 18.10
CA VAL A 257 -7.07 16.04 18.25
C VAL A 257 -7.80 15.41 19.43
N ALA A 258 -7.99 16.13 20.53
CA ALA A 258 -8.79 15.65 21.67
C ALA A 258 -10.21 15.19 21.28
N GLU A 259 -10.85 15.83 20.29
CA GLU A 259 -12.19 15.46 19.79
C GLU A 259 -12.16 14.28 18.79
N GLN A 260 -10.96 13.92 18.32
CA GLN A 260 -10.72 12.84 17.37
C GLN A 260 -10.03 11.64 18.01
N PHE A 261 -9.68 11.74 19.30
CA PHE A 261 -8.94 10.73 20.03
C PHE A 261 -9.78 9.46 20.25
N THR A 262 -9.32 8.34 19.70
CA THR A 262 -9.97 7.03 19.85
C THR A 262 -9.20 6.09 20.80
N GLY A 263 -7.92 6.40 21.06
CA GLY A 263 -7.02 5.62 21.90
C GLY A 263 -5.56 5.78 21.47
N ALA A 264 -4.63 5.32 22.32
CA ALA A 264 -3.20 5.44 22.08
C ALA A 264 -2.59 4.15 21.50
N ASN A 265 -1.67 4.29 20.54
CA ASN A 265 -0.91 3.20 19.92
C ASN A 265 0.61 3.41 20.01
N ILE A 266 1.09 4.60 20.38
CA ILE A 266 2.52 4.87 20.59
C ILE A 266 2.77 5.46 21.98
N LEU A 267 3.98 5.21 22.51
CA LEU A 267 4.40 5.70 23.82
C LEU A 267 4.64 7.22 23.79
N GLU A 268 4.68 7.85 24.96
CA GLU A 268 4.84 9.31 25.10
C GLU A 268 6.17 9.83 24.53
N ASP A 269 7.19 8.97 24.47
CA ASP A 269 8.50 9.24 23.87
C ASP A 269 8.55 8.94 22.36
N TYR A 270 7.40 8.65 21.74
CA TYR A 270 7.23 8.32 20.32
C TYR A 270 7.89 7.00 19.88
N THR A 271 8.34 6.16 20.81
CA THR A 271 8.58 4.75 20.51
C THR A 271 7.26 3.99 20.41
N LEU A 272 7.29 2.81 19.81
CA LEU A 272 6.17 1.88 19.85
C LEU A 272 6.64 0.46 20.09
N GLU A 273 5.84 -0.27 20.87
CA GLU A 273 6.10 -1.67 21.21
C GLU A 273 5.29 -2.60 20.31
N ASN A 274 5.98 -3.54 19.69
CA ASN A 274 5.34 -4.68 19.05
C ASN A 274 6.09 -5.97 19.37
N HIS A 275 5.37 -7.09 19.36
CA HIS A 275 5.88 -8.41 19.75
C HIS A 275 6.57 -8.44 21.15
N GLY A 276 6.16 -7.55 22.05
CA GLY A 276 6.67 -7.50 23.44
C GLY A 276 7.78 -6.49 23.72
N PHE A 277 8.25 -5.73 22.72
CA PHE A 277 9.38 -4.81 22.89
C PHE A 277 9.34 -3.60 21.93
N VAL A 278 10.10 -2.55 22.23
CA VAL A 278 10.28 -1.41 21.31
C VAL A 278 10.92 -1.92 20.02
N HIS A 279 10.23 -1.69 18.90
CA HIS A 279 10.59 -2.34 17.65
C HIS A 279 10.74 -1.32 16.51
N PRO A 280 11.98 -1.01 16.08
CA PRO A 280 12.27 -0.05 15.01
C PRO A 280 11.50 -0.34 13.72
N ASP A 281 11.32 -1.61 13.34
CA ASP A 281 10.52 -1.89 12.14
C ASP A 281 9.07 -1.43 12.23
N TYR A 282 8.41 -1.64 13.35
CA TYR A 282 7.03 -1.22 13.50
C TYR A 282 6.93 0.30 13.67
N MET A 283 7.95 0.97 14.21
CA MET A 283 8.04 2.43 14.17
C MET A 283 7.95 2.97 12.75
N THR A 284 8.44 2.24 11.75
CA THR A 284 8.46 2.70 10.35
C THR A 284 7.15 2.51 9.61
N THR A 285 6.14 1.94 10.27
CA THR A 285 4.82 1.76 9.69
C THR A 285 4.12 3.08 9.41
N TYR A 286 4.64 4.22 9.91
CA TYR A 286 4.22 5.54 9.46
C TYR A 286 4.39 5.71 7.94
N SER A 287 5.31 4.97 7.31
CA SER A 287 5.48 4.99 5.86
C SER A 287 4.22 4.53 5.11
N LEU A 288 3.36 3.72 5.74
CA LEU A 288 2.10 3.25 5.16
C LEU A 288 1.06 4.38 5.09
N THR A 289 0.99 5.25 6.09
CA THR A 289 0.11 6.43 6.11
C THR A 289 0.69 7.56 5.25
N VAL A 290 1.98 7.87 5.42
CA VAL A 290 2.69 8.88 4.61
C VAL A 290 2.63 8.53 3.12
N GLY A 291 2.73 7.23 2.78
CA GLY A 291 2.60 6.73 1.41
C GLY A 291 1.27 7.11 0.76
N CYS A 292 0.17 7.24 1.53
CA CYS A 292 -1.11 7.67 0.99
C CYS A 292 -1.11 9.15 0.52
N SER A 293 -0.17 9.98 1.00
CA SER A 293 0.01 11.35 0.53
C SER A 293 0.29 11.40 -0.97
N LEU A 294 0.93 10.35 -1.50
CA LEU A 294 1.19 10.21 -2.92
C LEU A 294 -0.10 10.15 -3.73
N HIS A 295 -1.14 9.47 -3.24
CA HIS A 295 -2.42 9.37 -3.93
C HIS A 295 -3.07 10.75 -4.11
N HIS A 296 -2.93 11.60 -3.09
CA HIS A 296 -3.42 12.96 -3.12
C HIS A 296 -2.60 13.81 -4.10
N ALA A 297 -1.26 13.75 -4.01
CA ALA A 297 -0.38 14.47 -4.94
C ALA A 297 -0.63 14.08 -6.41
N LEU A 298 -0.78 12.79 -6.69
CA LEU A 298 -1.07 12.24 -8.02
C LEU A 298 -2.49 12.51 -8.51
N THR A 299 -3.36 13.10 -7.69
CA THR A 299 -4.70 13.55 -8.10
C THR A 299 -4.85 15.06 -8.00
N GLY A 300 -3.74 15.79 -7.77
CA GLY A 300 -3.75 17.24 -7.56
C GLY A 300 -4.47 17.69 -6.29
N ARG A 301 -4.68 16.78 -5.33
CA ARG A 301 -5.34 17.03 -4.05
C ARG A 301 -4.31 17.27 -2.95
N GLN A 302 -4.72 18.03 -1.93
CA GLN A 302 -3.95 18.16 -0.71
C GLN A 302 -4.10 16.89 0.15
N PRO A 303 -2.99 16.31 0.66
CA PRO A 303 -3.05 15.25 1.66
C PRO A 303 -3.68 15.75 2.98
N PRO A 304 -4.43 14.90 3.71
CA PRO A 304 -4.89 15.23 5.06
C PRO A 304 -3.73 15.41 6.03
N GLU A 305 -3.89 16.31 7.00
CA GLU A 305 -2.91 16.56 8.07
C GLU A 305 -2.72 15.32 8.95
N ALA A 306 -3.76 14.50 9.10
CA ALA A 306 -3.73 13.23 9.84
C ALA A 306 -2.61 12.28 9.38
N LEU A 307 -2.17 12.35 8.11
CA LEU A 307 -1.10 11.50 7.59
C LEU A 307 0.27 11.79 8.21
N LEU A 308 0.44 12.97 8.80
CA LEU A 308 1.73 13.45 9.33
C LEU A 308 1.71 13.66 10.85
N TYR A 309 0.55 13.52 11.52
CA TYR A 309 0.44 13.75 12.96
C TYR A 309 1.35 12.77 13.73
N ASN A 310 2.19 13.30 14.62
CA ASN A 310 3.25 12.61 15.37
C ASN A 310 4.36 11.91 14.54
N VAL A 311 4.25 11.83 13.21
CA VAL A 311 5.21 11.10 12.35
C VAL A 311 6.62 11.67 12.45
N SER A 312 6.77 13.00 12.45
CA SER A 312 8.10 13.63 12.57
C SER A 312 8.82 13.22 13.86
N ASN A 313 8.10 13.14 14.98
CA ASN A 313 8.68 12.76 16.26
C ASN A 313 9.04 11.27 16.31
N VAL A 314 8.19 10.40 15.74
CA VAL A 314 8.51 8.97 15.57
C VAL A 314 9.77 8.81 14.71
N PHE A 315 9.89 9.59 13.64
CA PHE A 315 11.06 9.58 12.76
C PHE A 315 12.33 10.09 13.46
N GLU A 316 12.26 11.20 14.21
CA GLU A 316 13.41 11.68 14.99
C GLU A 316 13.89 10.64 16.01
N ASN A 317 12.97 9.88 16.63
CA ASN A 317 13.35 8.80 17.52
C ASN A 317 13.99 7.62 16.75
N LEU A 318 13.41 7.25 15.60
CA LEU A 318 13.92 6.18 14.75
C LEU A 318 15.37 6.39 14.30
N LYS A 319 15.81 7.64 14.11
CA LYS A 319 17.21 7.96 13.75
C LYS A 319 18.22 7.44 14.78
N TRP A 320 17.87 7.38 16.05
CA TRP A 320 18.73 6.82 17.11
C TRP A 320 18.96 5.32 16.97
N PHE A 321 18.02 4.62 16.32
CA PHE A 321 18.15 3.20 16.03
C PHE A 321 18.84 2.93 14.70
N SER A 322 19.17 3.96 13.90
CA SER A 322 19.65 3.79 12.53
C SER A 322 21.17 3.63 12.47
N LEU A 323 21.64 2.66 11.69
CA LEU A 323 23.05 2.45 11.38
C LEU A 323 23.44 3.22 10.09
N PRO A 324 24.73 3.54 9.88
CA PRO A 324 25.19 4.24 8.67
C PRO A 324 24.88 3.51 7.35
N ASP A 325 24.65 2.20 7.39
CA ASP A 325 24.27 1.38 6.24
C ASP A 325 22.76 1.38 5.95
N GLY A 326 21.96 2.12 6.73
CA GLY A 326 20.50 2.14 6.63
C GLY A 326 19.82 0.93 7.29
N GLY A 327 20.56 0.16 8.09
CA GLY A 327 20.00 -0.84 8.99
C GLY A 327 19.49 -0.26 10.30
N PHE A 328 18.90 -1.12 11.14
CA PHE A 328 18.56 -0.76 12.52
C PHE A 328 19.37 -1.55 13.55
N VAL A 329 19.66 -0.88 14.65
CA VAL A 329 19.99 -1.49 15.94
C VAL A 329 18.68 -1.82 16.66
N TYR A 330 18.62 -3.02 17.23
CA TYR A 330 17.47 -3.53 17.96
C TYR A 330 17.81 -3.66 19.45
N PRO A 331 17.75 -2.56 20.23
CA PRO A 331 18.23 -2.56 21.61
C PRO A 331 17.49 -3.53 22.52
N ASN A 332 16.22 -3.86 22.19
CA ASN A 332 15.37 -4.76 22.97
C ASN A 332 15.22 -6.15 22.34
N GLY A 333 15.93 -6.46 21.25
CA GLY A 333 15.83 -7.73 20.52
C GLY A 333 15.10 -7.63 19.18
N GLN A 334 15.25 -8.69 18.39
CA GLN A 334 14.70 -8.85 17.04
C GLN A 334 14.19 -10.28 16.89
N ASP A 335 12.96 -10.46 16.43
CA ASP A 335 12.26 -11.74 16.31
C ASP A 335 11.95 -12.16 14.87
N TRP A 336 12.41 -11.38 13.90
CA TRP A 336 12.33 -11.70 12.48
C TRP A 336 13.48 -12.60 11.99
N GLU A 337 14.39 -12.08 11.16
CA GLU A 337 15.51 -12.83 10.59
C GLU A 337 16.84 -12.26 11.07
N LEU A 338 17.87 -13.11 11.14
CA LEU A 338 19.21 -12.75 11.60
C LEU A 338 19.83 -11.58 10.80
N PHE A 339 19.49 -11.49 9.50
CA PHE A 339 19.93 -10.43 8.59
C PHE A 339 18.72 -9.63 8.09
N ARG A 340 18.19 -8.75 8.94
CA ARG A 340 17.01 -7.93 8.64
C ARG A 340 17.29 -6.74 7.70
N ASN A 341 18.50 -6.18 7.75
CA ASN A 341 18.89 -4.96 7.01
C ASN A 341 18.57 -4.96 5.50
N PRO A 342 18.87 -6.01 4.71
CA PRO A 342 18.63 -5.98 3.26
C PRO A 342 17.15 -5.96 2.86
N MET A 343 16.20 -6.22 3.77
CA MET A 343 14.77 -6.26 3.45
C MET A 343 14.06 -4.88 3.55
N TRP A 344 14.70 -3.86 4.12
CA TRP A 344 14.00 -2.65 4.58
C TRP A 344 14.73 -1.32 4.29
N CYS A 345 15.55 -1.25 3.24
CA CYS A 345 16.34 -0.06 2.89
C CYS A 345 15.52 1.21 2.58
N TYR A 346 14.20 1.11 2.41
CA TYR A 346 13.34 2.23 1.99
C TYR A 346 12.99 3.23 3.10
N LYS A 347 13.21 2.85 4.37
CA LYS A 347 12.76 3.62 5.55
C LYS A 347 13.56 4.89 5.82
N HIS A 348 14.72 5.02 5.19
CA HIS A 348 15.58 6.20 5.26
C HIS A 348 15.46 7.09 4.01
N ILE A 349 14.58 6.72 3.09
CA ILE A 349 14.44 7.44 1.83
C ILE A 349 13.30 8.47 1.94
N LEU A 350 12.29 8.24 2.79
CA LEU A 350 11.27 9.26 3.13
C LEU A 350 11.87 10.43 3.91
#